data_AF-A0A7C6DRV5-F1
#
_entry.id   AF-A0A7C6DRV5-F1
#
_cell.length_a   1.000
_cell.length_b   1.000
_cell.length_c   1.000
_cell.angle_alpha   90.00
_cell.angle_beta   90.00
_cell.angle_gamma   90.00
#
_symmetry.space_group_name_H-M   'P 1'
#
loop_
_entity.id
_entity.type
_entity.pdbx_description
1 polymer ?
#
loop_
_entity_poly.entity_id
_entity_poly.type
_entity_poly.pdbx_seq_one_letter_code
_entity_poly.pdbx_strand_id
1 'polypeptide(L)'
;MDKIQNIRINTNGGVVNRVPSKRVDFPNSNNLSSDAFYIKDIDKETEDRVRKNVENYKNLTLTELKKILKNKDSKVEFYRTFNAAVYNNFHDISKIIFESNSTSSPNFAIQNLDGKINTKFQIDDIEFVANVKSINRIIEKMERKGKETLEEVNDVVRGRINCKDVNQAQKILEILKEKLGSQNKEIIEVDDMINNPRPDYMGRIHLTIKDKETGVNFELQIGSKNITDFIERPININYGTRESFSNDGRSLLIEEDVFKSNYHDLIYKAAKKLEKDSKYEKIKPEFQKIYEKYVDIQRKIFESEKEGTFQKNKNDIDKSIRELDNLLINTFSKIPKEDVIKAIES
;
A
#
# COMPACT_ATOMS: atom_id res chain seq x y z
N MET A 1 43.71 18.18 44.29
CA MET A 1 42.86 19.26 44.84
C MET A 1 43.55 20.57 44.56
N ASP A 2 43.03 21.31 43.60
CA ASP A 2 43.33 22.68 43.17
C ASP A 2 42.39 22.91 41.95
N LYS A 3 41.86 24.07 41.59
CA LYS A 3 41.62 25.38 42.19
C LYS A 3 40.66 26.11 41.22
N ILE A 4 39.90 27.06 41.74
CA ILE A 4 38.98 27.98 41.04
C ILE A 4 39.77 28.85 40.02
N GLN A 5 39.20 29.20 38.85
CA GLN A 5 38.97 30.61 38.41
C GLN A 5 38.49 30.81 36.96
N ASN A 6 37.58 31.78 36.86
CA ASN A 6 36.92 32.39 35.71
C ASN A 6 37.89 32.90 34.61
N ILE A 7 37.39 33.08 33.37
CA ILE A 7 37.21 34.40 32.73
C ILE A 7 36.57 34.27 31.33
N ARG A 8 35.72 35.26 31.04
CA ARG A 8 34.91 35.56 29.85
C ARG A 8 35.70 35.70 28.55
N ILE A 9 35.04 35.39 27.42
CA ILE A 9 35.08 36.24 26.22
C ILE A 9 33.65 36.42 25.71
N ASN A 10 33.21 37.67 25.63
CA ASN A 10 32.03 38.10 24.89
C ASN A 10 32.52 39.09 23.85
N THR A 11 32.37 38.79 22.56
CA THR A 11 32.34 39.80 21.49
C THR A 11 31.65 39.23 20.24
N ASN A 12 30.43 39.73 20.02
CA ASN A 12 29.77 39.98 18.74
C ASN A 12 30.46 39.50 17.46
N GLY A 13 29.80 38.56 16.79
CA GLY A 13 29.97 38.22 15.39
C GLY A 13 28.95 37.15 15.05
N GLY A 14 27.82 37.52 14.47
CA GLY A 14 26.70 36.63 14.18
C GLY A 14 27.11 35.52 13.20
N VAL A 15 27.65 34.44 13.74
CA VAL A 15 27.76 33.17 13.04
C VAL A 15 26.45 32.45 13.30
N VAL A 16 25.64 32.34 12.24
CA VAL A 16 24.52 31.41 12.18
C VAL A 16 25.08 30.03 12.52
N ASN A 17 24.88 29.56 13.75
CA ASN A 17 25.11 28.17 14.12
C ASN A 17 24.14 27.34 13.28
N ARG A 18 24.60 26.93 12.09
CA ARG A 18 23.99 25.83 11.35
C ARG A 18 24.07 24.63 12.29
N VAL A 19 22.94 24.27 12.86
CA VAL A 19 22.74 22.96 13.48
C VAL A 19 23.32 21.93 12.50
N PRO A 20 24.22 21.03 12.94
CA PRO A 20 24.78 20.02 12.05
C PRO A 20 23.61 19.28 11.40
N SER A 21 23.53 19.32 10.08
CA SER A 21 22.55 18.52 9.34
C SER A 21 22.77 17.06 9.76
N LYS A 22 21.79 16.47 10.44
CA LYS A 22 21.80 15.03 10.74
C LYS A 22 21.92 14.30 9.40
N ARG A 23 23.12 13.80 9.10
CA ARG A 23 23.34 12.96 7.93
C ARG A 23 22.64 11.63 8.21
N VAL A 24 21.60 11.33 7.44
CA VAL A 24 20.96 10.02 7.47
C VAL A 24 21.77 9.15 6.52
N ASP A 25 22.43 8.14 7.08
CA ASP A 25 23.00 7.07 6.27
C ASP A 25 21.84 6.16 5.85
N PHE A 26 21.16 6.52 4.76
CA PHE A 26 20.36 5.56 4.01
C PHE A 26 21.26 4.38 3.64
N PRO A 27 20.75 3.13 3.60
CA PRO A 27 21.58 1.99 3.25
C PRO A 27 22.33 2.28 1.96
N ASN A 28 23.64 2.44 2.10
CA ASN A 28 24.57 2.77 1.03
C ASN A 28 24.36 1.74 -0.10
N SER A 29 24.37 2.18 -1.36
CA SER A 29 24.13 1.32 -2.53
C SER A 29 24.96 0.03 -2.55
N ASN A 30 26.12 0.04 -1.89
CA ASN A 30 27.02 -1.10 -1.72
C ASN A 30 26.48 -2.26 -0.86
N ASN A 31 25.37 -2.08 -0.12
CA ASN A 31 24.71 -3.12 0.69
C ASN A 31 23.29 -3.45 0.22
N LEU A 32 22.82 -2.85 -0.88
CA LEU A 32 21.55 -3.20 -1.46
C LEU A 32 21.70 -4.51 -2.26
N SER A 33 20.69 -5.38 -2.24
CA SER A 33 20.62 -6.48 -3.20
C SER A 33 20.79 -5.90 -4.61
N SER A 34 21.42 -6.61 -5.55
CA SER A 34 21.63 -6.20 -6.96
C SER A 34 20.39 -5.65 -7.68
N ASP A 35 19.21 -5.88 -7.12
CA ASP A 35 17.90 -5.55 -7.68
C ASP A 35 17.25 -4.30 -7.05
N ALA A 36 17.88 -3.63 -6.08
CA ALA A 36 17.43 -2.37 -5.50
C ALA A 36 18.56 -1.32 -5.62
N PHE A 37 18.39 -0.31 -6.45
CA PHE A 37 19.39 0.74 -6.63
C PHE A 37 18.73 2.08 -6.92
N TYR A 38 19.39 3.16 -6.50
CA TYR A 38 19.02 4.52 -6.86
C TYR A 38 19.61 4.82 -8.24
N ILE A 39 18.78 5.26 -9.19
CA ILE A 39 19.21 5.34 -10.60
C ILE A 39 20.34 6.36 -10.82
N LYS A 40 20.50 7.34 -9.92
CA LYS A 40 21.58 8.32 -9.97
C LYS A 40 22.92 7.80 -9.45
N ASP A 41 22.92 6.67 -8.75
CA ASP A 41 24.12 6.10 -8.13
C ASP A 41 24.74 4.97 -8.97
N ILE A 42 24.19 4.72 -10.17
CA ILE A 42 24.66 3.71 -11.12
C ILE A 42 25.28 4.36 -12.36
N ASP A 43 25.99 3.55 -13.15
CA ASP A 43 26.61 4.01 -14.39
C ASP A 43 25.56 4.37 -15.47
N LYS A 44 25.96 5.26 -16.39
CA LYS A 44 25.09 5.80 -17.43
C LYS A 44 24.54 4.73 -18.38
N GLU A 45 25.32 3.69 -18.67
CA GLU A 45 24.91 2.60 -19.55
C GLU A 45 23.78 1.77 -18.90
N THR A 46 23.91 1.45 -17.61
CA THR A 46 22.87 0.78 -16.83
C THR A 46 21.61 1.64 -16.72
N GLU A 47 21.75 2.96 -16.50
CA GLU A 47 20.62 3.89 -16.48
C GLU A 47 19.85 3.86 -17.80
N ASP A 48 20.55 4.01 -18.93
CA ASP A 48 19.94 4.05 -20.26
C ASP A 48 19.27 2.71 -20.61
N ARG A 49 19.87 1.58 -20.19
CA ARG A 49 19.25 0.25 -20.33
C ARG A 49 17.95 0.14 -19.56
N VAL A 50 17.89 0.62 -18.32
CA VAL A 50 16.66 0.62 -17.52
C VAL A 50 15.57 1.46 -18.19
N ARG A 51 15.90 2.68 -18.63
CA ARG A 51 14.96 3.57 -19.33
C ARG A 51 14.42 2.93 -20.62
N LYS A 52 15.30 2.31 -21.42
CA LYS A 52 14.91 1.58 -22.63
C LYS A 52 13.98 0.42 -22.32
N ASN A 53 14.27 -0.38 -21.28
CA ASN A 53 13.42 -1.50 -20.90
C ASN A 53 12.05 -1.05 -20.39
N VAL A 54 11.99 0.03 -19.60
CA VAL A 54 10.73 0.65 -19.18
C VAL A 54 9.88 1.04 -20.40
N GLU A 55 10.49 1.68 -21.39
CA GLU A 55 9.79 2.10 -22.61
C GLU A 55 9.27 0.90 -23.43
N ASN A 56 10.07 -0.16 -23.53
CA ASN A 56 9.62 -1.41 -24.14
C ASN A 56 8.42 -2.01 -23.39
N TYR A 57 8.43 -1.96 -22.05
CA TYR A 57 7.37 -2.56 -21.25
C TYR A 57 6.06 -1.78 -21.29
N LYS A 58 6.08 -0.46 -21.46
CA LYS A 58 4.88 0.38 -21.59
C LYS A 58 3.92 -0.11 -22.68
N ASN A 59 4.48 -0.59 -23.79
CA ASN A 59 3.71 -1.02 -24.96
C ASN A 59 3.23 -2.47 -24.88
N LEU A 60 3.51 -3.19 -23.77
CA LEU A 60 3.06 -4.56 -23.65
C LEU A 60 1.55 -4.67 -23.61
N THR A 61 1.05 -5.58 -24.42
CA THR A 61 -0.33 -6.03 -24.44
C THR A 61 -0.60 -7.06 -23.35
N LEU A 62 -1.88 -7.28 -23.08
CA LEU A 62 -2.37 -8.34 -22.19
C LEU A 62 -1.84 -9.74 -22.58
N THR A 63 -1.75 -10.04 -23.88
CA THR A 63 -1.22 -11.31 -24.39
C THR A 63 0.25 -11.50 -24.02
N GLU A 64 1.05 -10.45 -24.10
CA GLU A 64 2.48 -10.50 -23.78
C GLU A 64 2.70 -10.59 -22.27
N LEU A 65 1.94 -9.86 -21.46
CA LEU A 65 1.98 -10.00 -20.01
C LEU A 65 1.61 -11.42 -19.56
N LYS A 66 0.63 -12.07 -20.21
CA LYS A 66 0.30 -13.49 -19.96
C LYS A 66 1.45 -14.44 -20.35
N LYS A 67 2.26 -14.11 -21.35
CA LYS A 67 3.48 -14.88 -21.69
C LYS A 67 4.57 -14.69 -20.63
N ILE A 68 4.82 -13.44 -20.20
CA ILE A 68 5.78 -13.13 -19.13
C ILE A 68 5.39 -13.85 -17.83
N LEU A 69 4.11 -13.84 -17.47
CA LEU A 69 3.62 -14.50 -16.25
C LEU A 69 3.98 -16.00 -16.20
N LYS A 70 3.98 -16.68 -17.35
CA LYS A 70 4.27 -18.11 -17.47
C LYS A 70 5.76 -18.44 -17.52
N ASN A 71 6.62 -17.44 -17.74
CA ASN A 71 8.07 -17.60 -17.82
C ASN A 71 8.75 -16.99 -16.59
N LYS A 72 9.47 -17.81 -15.81
CA LYS A 72 10.11 -17.35 -14.57
C LYS A 72 11.15 -16.26 -14.81
N ASP A 73 11.98 -16.37 -15.84
CA ASP A 73 13.07 -15.44 -16.11
C ASP A 73 12.54 -14.10 -16.60
N SER A 74 11.58 -14.12 -17.54
CA SER A 74 10.91 -12.91 -18.02
C SER A 74 10.17 -12.18 -16.89
N LYS A 75 9.56 -12.93 -15.95
CA LYS A 75 8.90 -12.34 -14.77
C LYS A 75 9.92 -11.63 -13.86
N VAL A 76 11.08 -12.23 -13.63
CA VAL A 76 12.16 -11.61 -12.84
C VAL A 76 12.66 -10.33 -13.53
N GLU A 77 12.89 -10.38 -14.85
CA GLU A 77 13.34 -9.23 -15.64
C GLU A 77 12.32 -8.08 -15.64
N PHE A 78 11.02 -8.41 -15.76
CA PHE A 78 9.94 -7.44 -15.63
C PHE A 78 10.03 -6.70 -14.30
N TYR A 79 10.12 -7.42 -13.17
CA TYR A 79 10.19 -6.76 -11.86
C TYR A 79 11.46 -5.95 -11.68
N ARG A 80 12.62 -6.49 -12.07
CA ARG A 80 13.91 -5.77 -12.01
C ARG A 80 13.86 -4.42 -12.71
N THR A 81 13.16 -4.36 -13.85
CA THR A 81 13.03 -3.11 -14.62
C THR A 81 12.27 -2.03 -13.85
N PHE A 82 11.24 -2.41 -13.11
CA PHE A 82 10.44 -1.47 -12.31
C PHE A 82 10.98 -1.24 -10.89
N ASN A 83 11.91 -2.06 -10.39
CA ASN A 83 12.48 -1.90 -9.06
C ASN A 83 13.26 -0.59 -8.91
N ALA A 84 13.90 -0.08 -9.96
CA ALA A 84 14.56 1.23 -9.93
C ALA A 84 13.56 2.34 -9.62
N ALA A 85 12.38 2.31 -10.26
CA ALA A 85 11.31 3.27 -9.99
C ALA A 85 10.73 3.09 -8.56
N VAL A 86 10.61 1.85 -8.05
CA VAL A 86 10.23 1.62 -6.65
C VAL A 86 11.23 2.26 -5.71
N TYR A 87 12.52 1.97 -5.88
CA TYR A 87 13.57 2.40 -4.95
C TYR A 87 13.79 3.91 -5.01
N ASN A 88 13.79 4.52 -6.19
CA ASN A 88 13.90 5.97 -6.37
C ASN A 88 12.80 6.71 -5.59
N ASN A 89 11.54 6.34 -5.82
CA ASN A 89 10.41 6.97 -5.14
C ASN A 89 10.44 6.67 -3.64
N PHE A 90 10.76 5.43 -3.25
CA PHE A 90 10.88 5.04 -1.86
C PHE A 90 11.92 5.87 -1.11
N HIS A 91 13.12 5.99 -1.67
CA HIS A 91 14.23 6.72 -1.09
C HIS A 91 13.87 8.20 -0.89
N ASP A 92 13.43 8.87 -1.95
CA ASP A 92 13.17 10.32 -1.93
C ASP A 92 12.01 10.69 -1.00
N ILE A 93 10.92 9.92 -1.03
CA ILE A 93 9.77 10.14 -0.15
C ILE A 93 10.14 9.86 1.30
N SER A 94 10.86 8.77 1.58
CA SER A 94 11.30 8.45 2.96
C SER A 94 12.21 9.55 3.51
N LYS A 95 13.11 10.08 2.68
CA LYS A 95 13.97 11.21 3.03
C LYS A 95 13.17 12.47 3.34
N ILE A 96 12.23 12.84 2.48
CA ILE A 96 11.34 14.00 2.72
C ILE A 96 10.59 13.84 4.04
N ILE A 97 10.01 12.66 4.31
CA ILE A 97 9.26 12.40 5.53
C ILE A 97 10.18 12.50 6.74
N PHE A 98 11.34 11.85 6.70
CA PHE A 98 12.31 11.84 7.78
C PHE A 98 12.77 13.25 8.16
N GLU A 99 13.24 14.01 7.17
CA GLU A 99 13.78 15.36 7.37
C GLU A 99 12.74 16.36 7.89
N SER A 100 11.45 16.07 7.68
CA SER A 100 10.35 16.98 8.01
C SER A 100 9.60 16.63 9.29
N ASN A 101 9.75 15.41 9.84
CA ASN A 101 8.85 14.93 10.89
C ASN A 101 9.53 14.40 12.16
N SER A 102 10.81 14.06 12.17
CA SER A 102 11.31 13.23 13.27
C SER A 102 12.66 13.62 13.87
N THR A 103 12.77 13.33 15.17
CA THR A 103 14.00 13.29 15.94
C THR A 103 14.53 11.87 16.12
N SER A 104 13.69 10.85 15.89
CA SER A 104 13.95 9.42 16.07
C SER A 104 14.75 8.86 14.90
N SER A 105 15.40 7.70 15.09
CA SER A 105 16.05 6.99 13.98
C SER A 105 15.02 6.17 13.19
N PRO A 106 15.04 6.22 11.85
CA PRO A 106 14.12 5.43 11.02
C PRO A 106 14.54 3.96 10.97
N ASN A 107 13.58 3.07 10.78
CA ASN A 107 13.84 1.67 10.45
C ASN A 107 13.59 1.45 8.94
N PHE A 108 14.53 0.79 8.28
CA PHE A 108 14.46 0.44 6.86
C PHE A 108 14.55 -1.07 6.68
N ALA A 109 13.69 -1.60 5.82
CA ALA A 109 13.76 -2.98 5.37
C ALA A 109 13.52 -3.07 3.86
N ILE A 110 14.29 -3.92 3.19
CA ILE A 110 14.12 -4.24 1.78
C ILE A 110 14.13 -5.76 1.66
N GLN A 111 13.04 -6.30 1.12
CA GLN A 111 12.91 -7.72 0.84
C GLN A 111 12.85 -7.93 -0.67
N ASN A 112 13.65 -8.87 -1.17
CA ASN A 112 13.57 -9.34 -2.55
C ASN A 112 12.94 -10.73 -2.57
N LEU A 113 11.85 -10.88 -3.33
CA LEU A 113 11.20 -12.16 -3.56
C LEU A 113 10.99 -12.34 -5.07
N ASP A 114 11.69 -13.30 -5.67
CA ASP A 114 11.65 -13.59 -7.11
C ASP A 114 11.90 -12.34 -7.99
N GLY A 115 12.91 -11.54 -7.66
CA GLY A 115 13.29 -10.34 -8.40
C GLY A 115 12.40 -9.13 -8.15
N LYS A 116 11.33 -9.26 -7.36
CA LYS A 116 10.47 -8.16 -6.93
C LYS A 116 10.92 -7.62 -5.58
N ILE A 117 11.23 -6.32 -5.52
CA ILE A 117 11.51 -5.67 -4.24
C ILE A 117 10.24 -5.21 -3.55
N ASN A 118 10.23 -5.36 -2.23
CA ASN A 118 9.28 -4.74 -1.32
C ASN A 118 10.10 -3.93 -0.32
N THR A 119 9.83 -2.64 -0.27
CA THR A 119 10.52 -1.69 0.61
C THR A 119 9.60 -1.31 1.76
N LYS A 120 10.18 -1.09 2.93
CA LYS A 120 9.49 -0.61 4.12
C LYS A 120 10.37 0.41 4.84
N PHE A 121 9.77 1.54 5.17
CA PHE A 121 10.30 2.59 6.03
C PHE A 121 9.32 2.75 7.18
N GLN A 122 9.84 2.86 8.39
CA GLN A 122 9.01 3.14 9.56
C GLN A 122 9.70 4.18 10.44
N ILE A 123 8.96 5.22 10.80
CA ILE A 123 9.38 6.22 11.77
C ILE A 123 8.18 6.70 12.58
N ASP A 124 8.31 6.67 13.90
CA ASP A 124 7.23 7.02 14.83
C ASP A 124 5.92 6.30 14.44
N ASP A 125 4.82 7.02 14.23
CA ASP A 125 3.51 6.49 13.80
C ASP A 125 3.33 6.44 12.27
N ILE A 126 4.40 6.60 11.49
CA ILE A 126 4.38 6.59 10.02
C ILE A 126 5.05 5.31 9.50
N GLU A 127 4.31 4.55 8.70
CA GLU A 127 4.83 3.43 7.93
C GLU A 127 4.67 3.72 6.43
N PHE A 128 5.76 3.61 5.67
CA PHE A 128 5.74 3.72 4.22
C PHE A 128 6.23 2.42 3.59
N VAL A 129 5.42 1.82 2.73
CA VAL A 129 5.77 0.64 1.94
C VAL A 129 5.67 0.93 0.45
N ALA A 130 6.60 0.42 -0.36
CA ALA A 130 6.52 0.53 -1.82
C ALA A 130 6.94 -0.76 -2.52
N ASN A 131 6.27 -1.08 -3.63
CA ASN A 131 6.49 -2.29 -4.42
C ASN A 131 5.98 -2.16 -5.85
N VAL A 132 6.33 -3.14 -6.69
CA VAL A 132 5.69 -3.37 -7.99
C VAL A 132 4.42 -4.20 -7.80
N LYS A 133 3.30 -3.83 -8.43
CA LYS A 133 2.10 -4.65 -8.48
C LYS A 133 2.40 -6.02 -9.12
N SER A 134 1.77 -7.09 -8.64
CA SER A 134 1.96 -8.40 -9.26
C SER A 134 1.38 -8.43 -10.68
N ILE A 135 2.05 -9.15 -11.59
CA ILE A 135 1.61 -9.30 -12.99
C ILE A 135 0.16 -9.79 -13.08
N ASN A 136 -0.26 -10.74 -12.23
CA ASN A 136 -1.67 -11.17 -12.15
C ASN A 136 -2.64 -10.01 -11.91
N ARG A 137 -2.34 -9.13 -10.96
CA ARG A 137 -3.21 -7.97 -10.65
C ARG A 137 -3.13 -6.88 -11.71
N ILE A 138 -2.04 -6.81 -12.48
CA ILE A 138 -1.93 -5.93 -13.65
C ILE A 138 -2.87 -6.46 -14.75
N ILE A 139 -2.77 -7.75 -15.09
CA ILE A 139 -3.63 -8.41 -16.09
C ILE A 139 -5.11 -8.25 -15.72
N GLU A 140 -5.50 -8.58 -14.48
CA GLU A 140 -6.87 -8.42 -13.97
C GLU A 140 -7.36 -6.97 -14.13
N LYS A 141 -6.52 -5.99 -13.83
CA LYS A 141 -6.86 -4.57 -13.97
C LYS A 141 -7.01 -4.16 -15.44
N MET A 142 -6.16 -4.67 -16.32
CA MET A 142 -6.26 -4.41 -17.76
C MET A 142 -7.53 -5.00 -18.35
N GLU A 143 -7.85 -6.26 -18.02
CA GLU A 143 -9.09 -6.93 -18.43
C GLU A 143 -10.33 -6.16 -17.96
N ARG A 144 -10.38 -5.84 -16.66
CA ARG A 144 -11.53 -5.17 -16.05
C ARG A 144 -11.75 -3.74 -16.54
N LYS A 145 -10.69 -3.03 -16.90
CA LYS A 145 -10.76 -1.63 -17.36
C LYS A 145 -10.62 -1.47 -18.88
N GLY A 146 -10.52 -2.57 -19.63
CA GLY A 146 -10.34 -2.53 -21.08
C GLY A 146 -9.07 -1.79 -21.50
N LYS A 147 -7.95 -1.97 -20.77
CA LYS A 147 -6.67 -1.36 -21.11
C LYS A 147 -5.95 -2.21 -22.16
N GLU A 148 -5.50 -1.57 -23.22
CA GLU A 148 -4.84 -2.24 -24.34
C GLU A 148 -3.36 -2.47 -24.04
N THR A 149 -2.72 -1.49 -23.40
CA THR A 149 -1.28 -1.53 -23.08
C THR A 149 -1.00 -1.28 -21.61
N LEU A 150 0.21 -1.64 -21.17
CA LEU A 150 0.67 -1.45 -19.80
C LEU A 150 0.77 0.04 -19.41
N GLU A 151 1.06 0.93 -20.37
CA GLU A 151 1.18 2.37 -20.13
C GLU A 151 -0.08 2.98 -19.50
N GLU A 152 -1.25 2.44 -19.84
CA GLU A 152 -2.53 2.90 -19.31
C GLU A 152 -2.78 2.49 -17.84
N VAL A 153 -1.86 1.72 -17.24
CA VAL A 153 -1.93 1.25 -15.85
C VAL A 153 -1.01 2.10 -14.96
N ASN A 154 -1.57 3.15 -14.38
CA ASN A 154 -0.79 4.12 -13.57
C ASN A 154 -0.18 3.56 -12.27
N ASP A 155 -0.64 2.40 -11.78
CA ASP A 155 -0.24 1.85 -10.47
C ASP A 155 0.54 0.53 -10.59
N VAL A 156 1.32 0.38 -11.66
CA VAL A 156 2.32 -0.69 -11.79
C VAL A 156 3.35 -0.57 -10.67
N VAL A 157 3.88 0.64 -10.45
CA VAL A 157 4.74 0.97 -9.31
C VAL A 157 3.89 1.75 -8.32
N ARG A 158 3.90 1.34 -7.06
CA ARG A 158 2.98 1.90 -6.06
C ARG A 158 3.56 1.93 -4.66
N GLY A 159 3.05 2.87 -3.88
CA GLY A 159 3.40 3.07 -2.48
C GLY A 159 2.17 3.27 -1.60
N ARG A 160 2.34 3.00 -0.31
CA ARG A 160 1.35 3.34 0.70
C ARG A 160 2.03 3.90 1.94
N ILE A 161 1.57 5.06 2.38
CA ILE A 161 1.93 5.67 3.65
C ILE A 161 0.73 5.50 4.60
N ASN A 162 0.92 4.68 5.62
CA ASN A 162 0.00 4.54 6.74
C ASN A 162 0.43 5.54 7.83
N CYS A 163 -0.41 6.53 8.10
CA CYS A 163 -0.25 7.52 9.14
C CYS A 163 -1.07 7.14 10.38
N LYS A 164 -0.77 7.76 11.52
CA LYS A 164 -1.54 7.66 12.76
C LYS A 164 -3.04 7.89 12.56
N ASP A 165 -3.36 8.95 11.83
CA ASP A 165 -4.71 9.44 11.61
C ASP A 165 -4.79 10.26 10.30
N VAL A 166 -6.00 10.64 9.90
CA VAL A 166 -6.24 11.46 8.69
C VAL A 166 -5.60 12.85 8.75
N ASN A 167 -5.40 13.43 9.94
CA ASN A 167 -4.79 14.75 10.09
C ASN A 167 -3.28 14.67 9.80
N GLN A 168 -2.60 13.62 10.24
CA GLN A 168 -1.21 13.37 9.88
C GLN A 168 -1.08 13.05 8.38
N ALA A 169 -2.02 12.31 7.78
CA ALA A 169 -2.03 12.07 6.33
C ALA A 169 -2.08 13.38 5.51
N GLN A 170 -2.91 14.34 5.92
CA GLN A 170 -2.97 15.67 5.30
C GLN A 170 -1.66 16.46 5.47
N LYS A 171 -1.03 16.41 6.65
CA LYS A 171 0.29 17.05 6.85
C LYS A 171 1.36 16.46 5.94
N ILE A 172 1.38 15.14 5.77
CA ILE A 172 2.32 14.47 4.86
C ILE A 172 2.06 14.88 3.41
N LEU A 173 0.81 14.98 2.98
CA LEU A 173 0.45 15.47 1.65
C LEU A 173 1.07 16.87 1.37
N GLU A 174 0.89 17.81 2.29
CA GLU A 174 1.41 19.18 2.10
C GLU A 174 2.94 19.21 2.05
N ILE A 175 3.62 18.46 2.91
CA ILE A 175 5.09 18.30 2.87
C ILE A 175 5.54 17.73 1.51
N LEU A 176 4.83 16.73 0.99
CA LEU A 176 5.18 16.12 -0.29
C LEU A 176 4.94 17.07 -1.46
N LYS A 177 3.83 17.82 -1.48
CA LYS A 177 3.57 18.85 -2.50
C LYS A 177 4.68 19.90 -2.56
N GLU A 178 5.19 20.32 -1.41
CA GLU A 178 6.26 21.31 -1.32
C GLU A 178 7.60 20.75 -1.81
N LYS A 179 7.95 19.52 -1.42
CA LYS A 179 9.33 19.02 -1.54
C LYS A 179 9.59 18.09 -2.72
N LEU A 180 8.58 17.42 -3.27
CA LEU A 180 8.78 16.43 -4.34
C LEU A 180 9.39 17.02 -5.62
N GLY A 181 9.07 18.28 -5.95
CA GLY A 181 9.66 18.96 -7.11
C GLY A 181 11.19 19.02 -7.06
N SER A 182 11.76 19.20 -5.86
CA SER A 182 13.23 19.22 -5.65
C SER A 182 13.89 17.85 -5.86
N GLN A 183 13.09 16.76 -5.85
CA GLN A 183 13.55 15.38 -6.05
C GLN A 183 13.27 14.90 -7.48
N ASN A 184 13.14 15.82 -8.44
CA ASN A 184 12.85 15.52 -9.85
C ASN A 184 11.57 14.67 -10.05
N LYS A 185 10.56 14.91 -9.19
CA LYS A 185 9.24 14.30 -9.28
C LYS A 185 8.20 15.34 -9.66
N GLU A 186 7.13 14.90 -10.31
CA GLU A 186 6.00 15.76 -10.66
C GLU A 186 4.71 15.10 -10.21
N ILE A 187 3.86 15.84 -9.48
CA ILE A 187 2.54 15.38 -9.10
C ILE A 187 1.62 15.63 -10.30
N ILE A 188 1.10 14.55 -10.88
CA ILE A 188 0.22 14.58 -12.05
C ILE A 188 -1.25 14.69 -11.64
N GLU A 189 -1.63 13.99 -10.57
CA GLU A 189 -3.02 13.92 -10.11
C GLU A 189 -3.06 13.83 -8.58
N VAL A 190 -4.06 14.48 -7.98
CA VAL A 190 -4.38 14.40 -6.55
C VAL A 190 -5.86 14.09 -6.39
N ASP A 191 -6.16 12.91 -5.87
CA ASP A 191 -7.49 12.46 -5.50
C ASP A 191 -7.59 12.39 -3.98
N ASP A 192 -7.99 13.51 -3.37
CA ASP A 192 -8.06 13.69 -1.92
C ASP A 192 -9.42 13.27 -1.37
N MET A 193 -9.54 12.01 -0.96
CA MET A 193 -10.75 11.44 -0.37
C MET A 193 -10.82 11.61 1.16
N ILE A 194 -9.95 12.46 1.73
CA ILE A 194 -10.12 12.99 3.09
C ILE A 194 -10.95 14.28 3.01
N ASN A 195 -10.59 15.20 2.12
CA ASN A 195 -11.35 16.44 1.93
C ASN A 195 -12.60 16.25 1.06
N ASN A 196 -12.58 15.28 0.14
CA ASN A 196 -13.72 14.93 -0.72
C ASN A 196 -14.06 13.42 -0.58
N PRO A 197 -14.62 12.97 0.56
CA PRO A 197 -14.92 11.56 0.80
C PRO A 197 -15.84 10.97 -0.28
N ARG A 198 -15.57 9.73 -0.69
CA ARG A 198 -16.50 8.97 -1.54
C ARG A 198 -17.53 8.24 -0.67
N PRO A 199 -18.73 7.94 -1.20
CA PRO A 199 -19.75 7.24 -0.43
C PRO A 199 -19.30 5.87 0.11
N ASP A 200 -18.42 5.17 -0.61
CA ASP A 200 -17.99 3.82 -0.26
C ASP A 200 -16.56 3.77 0.32
N TYR A 201 -15.75 4.80 0.08
CA TYR A 201 -14.34 4.83 0.41
C TYR A 201 -13.87 6.21 0.88
N MET A 202 -13.30 6.28 2.08
CA MET A 202 -12.85 7.55 2.66
C MET A 202 -11.54 7.40 3.43
N GLY A 203 -10.89 8.53 3.71
CA GLY A 203 -9.74 8.56 4.60
C GLY A 203 -8.38 8.27 3.94
N ARG A 204 -8.33 8.32 2.60
CA ARG A 204 -7.08 8.22 1.84
C ARG A 204 -6.96 9.32 0.79
N ILE A 205 -5.74 9.69 0.51
CA ILE A 205 -5.35 10.54 -0.61
C ILE A 205 -4.58 9.67 -1.60
N HIS A 206 -4.94 9.73 -2.88
CA HIS A 206 -4.18 9.08 -3.94
C HIS A 206 -3.42 10.15 -4.74
N LEU A 207 -2.12 9.94 -4.89
CA LEU A 207 -1.24 10.78 -5.70
C LEU A 207 -0.71 9.96 -6.86
N THR A 208 -0.83 10.49 -8.07
CA THR A 208 -0.09 9.97 -9.22
C THR A 208 1.16 10.83 -9.38
N ILE A 209 2.34 10.24 -9.18
CA ILE A 209 3.63 10.93 -9.24
C ILE A 209 4.39 10.44 -10.48
N LYS A 210 4.78 11.34 -11.37
CA LYS A 210 5.74 11.03 -12.45
C LYS A 210 7.15 11.10 -11.90
N ASP A 211 7.86 9.98 -11.93
CA ASP A 211 9.30 9.97 -11.73
C ASP A 211 10.00 10.34 -13.04
N LYS A 212 10.57 11.54 -13.13
CA LYS A 212 11.21 12.04 -14.36
C LYS A 212 12.53 11.31 -14.65
N GLU A 213 13.09 10.62 -13.66
CA GLU A 213 14.32 9.86 -13.84
C GLU A 213 14.06 8.53 -14.55
N THR A 214 13.02 7.80 -14.13
CA THR A 214 12.66 6.51 -14.73
C THR A 214 11.63 6.62 -15.84
N GLY A 215 10.89 7.73 -15.90
CA GLY A 215 9.75 7.90 -16.80
C GLY A 215 8.52 7.09 -16.39
N VAL A 216 8.50 6.50 -15.19
CA VAL A 216 7.40 5.66 -14.67
C VAL A 216 6.47 6.48 -13.78
N ASN A 217 5.17 6.15 -13.81
CA ASN A 217 4.19 6.68 -12.85
C ASN A 217 4.23 5.84 -11.56
N PHE A 218 4.22 6.54 -10.42
CA PHE A 218 4.16 5.97 -9.09
C PHE A 218 2.84 6.38 -8.41
N GLU A 219 1.96 5.41 -8.16
CA GLU A 219 0.73 5.66 -7.39
C GLU A 219 1.03 5.58 -5.90
N LEU A 220 0.94 6.71 -5.19
CA LEU A 220 1.11 6.80 -3.75
C LEU A 220 -0.23 6.98 -3.04
N GLN A 221 -0.56 6.06 -2.14
CA GLN A 221 -1.74 6.17 -1.29
C GLN A 221 -1.33 6.63 0.12
N ILE A 222 -1.89 7.72 0.63
CA ILE A 222 -1.58 8.28 1.95
C ILE A 222 -2.85 8.23 2.78
N GLY A 223 -2.85 7.62 3.96
CA GLY A 223 -4.07 7.56 4.75
C GLY A 223 -3.87 7.04 6.17
N SER A 224 -4.97 6.99 6.90
CA SER A 224 -4.97 6.49 8.29
C SER A 224 -4.69 4.99 8.36
N LYS A 225 -3.88 4.60 9.34
CA LYS A 225 -3.65 3.21 9.71
C LYS A 225 -4.94 2.57 10.25
N ASN A 226 -5.75 3.25 11.06
CA ASN A 226 -6.98 2.65 11.60
C ASN A 226 -8.00 2.35 10.49
N ILE A 227 -8.11 3.23 9.49
CA ILE A 227 -8.95 2.98 8.30
C ILE A 227 -8.39 1.82 7.49
N THR A 228 -7.08 1.77 7.30
CA THR A 228 -6.40 0.67 6.60
C THR A 228 -6.63 -0.67 7.29
N ASP A 229 -6.40 -0.73 8.60
CA ASP A 229 -6.58 -1.93 9.42
C ASP A 229 -8.04 -2.40 9.42
N PHE A 230 -9.01 -1.49 9.38
CA PHE A 230 -10.42 -1.83 9.25
C PHE A 230 -10.75 -2.44 7.87
N ILE A 231 -10.29 -1.82 6.78
CA ILE A 231 -10.55 -2.28 5.41
C ILE A 231 -9.89 -3.63 5.13
N GLU A 232 -8.69 -3.83 5.67
CA GLU A 232 -7.89 -5.05 5.50
C GLU A 232 -8.09 -6.04 6.64
N ARG A 233 -9.08 -5.81 7.51
CA ARG A 233 -9.39 -6.65 8.67
C ARG A 233 -9.64 -8.09 8.21
N PRO A 234 -8.88 -9.07 8.75
CA PRO A 234 -9.07 -10.47 8.40
C PRO A 234 -10.38 -11.00 8.99
N ILE A 235 -11.02 -11.91 8.27
CA ILE A 235 -12.25 -12.59 8.69
C ILE A 235 -12.25 -14.03 8.19
N ASN A 236 -12.79 -14.92 9.02
CA ASN A 236 -12.87 -16.35 8.75
C ASN A 236 -14.35 -16.76 8.64
N ILE A 237 -14.70 -17.44 7.55
CA ILE A 237 -16.02 -18.02 7.35
C ILE A 237 -15.90 -19.53 7.46
N ASN A 238 -16.64 -20.13 8.41
CA ASN A 238 -16.64 -21.57 8.63
C ASN A 238 -17.74 -22.22 7.78
N TYR A 239 -17.36 -23.19 6.94
CA TYR A 239 -18.25 -23.97 6.08
C TYR A 239 -18.48 -25.41 6.58
N GLY A 240 -18.10 -25.70 7.83
CA GLY A 240 -18.21 -27.00 8.46
C GLY A 240 -16.87 -27.73 8.50
N THR A 241 -16.90 -29.01 8.20
CA THR A 241 -15.71 -29.88 8.17
C THR A 241 -15.48 -30.41 6.77
N ARG A 242 -14.22 -30.50 6.35
CA ARG A 242 -13.81 -31.18 5.12
C ARG A 242 -13.09 -32.47 5.47
N GLU A 243 -13.37 -33.49 4.68
CA GLU A 243 -12.66 -34.76 4.73
C GLU A 243 -11.60 -34.79 3.64
N SER A 244 -10.40 -35.22 4.00
CA SER A 244 -9.28 -35.40 3.06
C SER A 244 -8.49 -36.63 3.46
N PHE A 245 -7.77 -37.25 2.52
CA PHE A 245 -6.85 -38.32 2.87
C PHE A 245 -5.47 -37.75 3.16
N SER A 246 -4.77 -38.34 4.11
CA SER A 246 -3.34 -38.09 4.33
C SER A 246 -2.55 -38.37 3.04
N ASN A 247 -1.38 -37.74 2.90
CA ASN A 247 -0.53 -37.89 1.71
C ASN A 247 -0.11 -39.34 1.42
N ASP A 248 -0.15 -40.22 2.43
CA ASP A 248 0.11 -41.66 2.29
C ASP A 248 -1.16 -42.49 1.97
N GLY A 249 -2.32 -41.85 1.86
CA GLY A 249 -3.62 -42.45 1.54
C GLY A 249 -4.22 -43.32 2.65
N ARG A 250 -3.62 -43.36 3.84
CA ARG A 250 -3.97 -44.34 4.90
C ARG A 250 -4.88 -43.81 5.99
N SER A 251 -4.99 -42.49 6.12
CA SER A 251 -5.76 -41.86 7.20
C SER A 251 -6.74 -40.85 6.63
N LEU A 252 -7.98 -40.85 7.16
CA LEU A 252 -8.95 -39.79 6.94
C LEU A 252 -8.60 -38.63 7.87
N LEU A 253 -8.32 -37.46 7.30
CA LEU A 253 -8.13 -36.19 7.99
C LEU A 253 -9.44 -35.40 7.91
N ILE A 254 -10.06 -35.16 9.06
CA ILE A 254 -11.21 -34.27 9.22
C ILE A 254 -10.66 -32.93 9.70
N GLU A 255 -10.76 -31.91 8.86
CA GLU A 255 -10.29 -30.55 9.17
C GLU A 255 -11.46 -29.56 9.10
N GLU A 256 -11.38 -28.46 9.85
CA GLU A 256 -12.34 -27.37 9.69
C GLU A 256 -12.21 -26.75 8.29
N ASP A 257 -13.33 -26.61 7.59
CA ASP A 257 -13.36 -25.93 6.31
C ASP A 257 -13.51 -24.42 6.49
N VAL A 258 -12.39 -23.74 6.74
CA VAL A 258 -12.36 -22.30 6.97
C VAL A 258 -11.91 -21.56 5.72
N PHE A 259 -12.76 -20.66 5.22
CA PHE A 259 -12.39 -19.67 4.22
C PHE A 259 -11.85 -18.42 4.90
N LYS A 260 -10.57 -18.11 4.65
CA LYS A 260 -9.90 -16.91 5.18
C LYS A 260 -9.94 -15.80 4.14
N SER A 261 -10.42 -14.62 4.53
CA SER A 261 -10.50 -13.44 3.66
C SER A 261 -10.30 -12.15 4.47
N ASN A 262 -10.65 -11.01 3.88
CA ASN A 262 -10.71 -9.71 4.55
C ASN A 262 -11.98 -8.96 4.14
N TYR A 263 -12.26 -7.86 4.84
CA TYR A 263 -13.45 -7.04 4.59
C TYR A 263 -13.50 -6.52 3.15
N HIS A 264 -12.39 -6.02 2.62
CA HIS A 264 -12.34 -5.53 1.25
C HIS A 264 -12.74 -6.62 0.24
N ASP A 265 -12.15 -7.81 0.31
CA ASP A 265 -12.44 -8.89 -0.63
C ASP A 265 -13.89 -9.38 -0.52
N LEU A 266 -14.41 -9.59 0.70
CA LEU A 266 -15.80 -10.03 0.88
C LEU A 266 -16.82 -8.96 0.46
N ILE A 267 -16.63 -7.71 0.89
CA ILE A 267 -17.64 -6.66 0.72
C ILE A 267 -17.57 -6.07 -0.69
N TYR A 268 -16.36 -5.70 -1.16
CA TYR A 268 -16.21 -5.02 -2.45
C TYR A 268 -16.16 -5.94 -3.64
N LYS A 269 -15.58 -7.14 -3.51
CA LYS A 269 -15.47 -8.07 -4.64
C LYS A 269 -16.59 -9.09 -4.64
N ALA A 270 -16.76 -9.82 -3.53
CA ALA A 270 -17.72 -10.91 -3.49
C ALA A 270 -19.16 -10.40 -3.49
N ALA A 271 -19.57 -9.64 -2.47
CA ALA A 271 -20.96 -9.19 -2.33
C ALA A 271 -21.43 -8.37 -3.55
N LYS A 272 -20.61 -7.47 -4.12
CA LYS A 272 -21.02 -6.59 -5.25
C LYS A 272 -21.30 -7.39 -6.52
N LYS A 273 -20.68 -8.56 -6.66
CA LYS A 273 -20.92 -9.47 -7.79
C LYS A 273 -22.06 -10.43 -7.51
N LEU A 274 -22.08 -11.03 -6.32
CA LEU A 274 -23.12 -11.97 -5.91
C LEU A 274 -24.49 -11.30 -5.85
N GLU A 275 -24.57 -10.02 -5.46
CA GLU A 275 -25.78 -9.20 -5.50
C GLU A 275 -26.38 -9.06 -6.91
N LYS A 276 -25.59 -9.22 -7.98
CA LYS A 276 -26.09 -9.14 -9.36
C LYS A 276 -26.62 -10.48 -9.86
N ASP A 277 -26.34 -11.57 -9.15
CA ASP A 277 -26.75 -12.91 -9.53
C ASP A 277 -28.13 -13.23 -8.91
N SER A 278 -29.08 -13.56 -9.78
CA SER A 278 -30.44 -13.96 -9.41
C SER A 278 -30.51 -15.13 -8.42
N LYS A 279 -29.48 -15.99 -8.38
CA LYS A 279 -29.36 -17.09 -7.40
C LYS A 279 -29.40 -16.57 -5.95
N TYR A 280 -28.93 -15.33 -5.72
CA TYR A 280 -28.78 -14.75 -4.38
C TYR A 280 -29.82 -13.68 -4.05
N GLU A 281 -30.95 -13.63 -4.77
CA GLU A 281 -32.01 -12.63 -4.56
C GLU A 281 -32.47 -12.53 -3.10
N LYS A 282 -32.60 -13.66 -2.42
CA LYS A 282 -33.04 -13.72 -1.02
C LYS A 282 -32.02 -13.18 -0.01
N ILE A 283 -30.74 -13.04 -0.41
CA ILE A 283 -29.63 -12.60 0.44
C ILE A 283 -29.23 -11.14 0.14
N LYS A 284 -29.75 -10.54 -0.94
CA LYS A 284 -29.46 -9.14 -1.29
C LYS A 284 -29.75 -8.14 -0.16
N PRO A 285 -30.84 -8.25 0.62
CA PRO A 285 -31.07 -7.34 1.75
C PRO A 285 -29.93 -7.39 2.79
N GLU A 286 -29.32 -8.55 3.01
CA GLU A 286 -28.16 -8.70 3.88
C GLU A 286 -26.90 -8.06 3.30
N PHE A 287 -26.66 -8.17 1.98
CA PHE A 287 -25.57 -7.44 1.33
C PHE A 287 -25.71 -5.93 1.51
N GLN A 288 -26.91 -5.39 1.31
CA GLN A 288 -27.18 -3.96 1.53
C GLN A 288 -26.87 -3.53 2.98
N LYS A 289 -27.33 -4.31 3.97
CA LYS A 289 -27.01 -4.05 5.38
C LYS A 289 -25.50 -4.11 5.68
N ILE A 290 -24.79 -5.03 5.04
CA ILE A 290 -23.32 -5.13 5.15
C ILE A 290 -22.68 -3.85 4.60
N TYR A 291 -23.10 -3.36 3.44
CA TYR A 291 -22.58 -2.12 2.85
C TYR A 291 -22.80 -0.91 3.75
N GLU A 292 -24.03 -0.73 4.22
CA GLU A 292 -24.39 0.39 5.10
C GLU A 292 -23.55 0.38 6.38
N LYS A 293 -23.43 -0.78 7.02
CA LYS A 293 -22.65 -0.92 8.26
C LYS A 293 -21.16 -0.68 8.02
N TYR A 294 -20.63 -1.19 6.92
CA TYR A 294 -19.23 -1.02 6.55
C TYR A 294 -18.88 0.45 6.28
N VAL A 295 -19.74 1.18 5.55
CA VAL A 295 -19.57 2.61 5.30
C VAL A 295 -19.71 3.42 6.59
N ASP A 296 -20.69 3.09 7.44
CA ASP A 296 -20.91 3.76 8.72
C ASP A 296 -19.68 3.64 9.66
N ILE A 297 -19.06 2.46 9.72
CA ILE A 297 -17.85 2.27 10.53
C ILE A 297 -16.67 3.06 9.98
N GLN A 298 -16.45 3.06 8.65
CA GLN A 298 -15.40 3.90 8.05
C GLN A 298 -15.62 5.37 8.40
N ARG A 299 -16.86 5.85 8.31
CA ARG A 299 -17.24 7.23 8.67
C ARG A 299 -16.96 7.53 10.13
N LYS A 300 -17.34 6.65 11.05
CA LYS A 300 -17.05 6.83 12.50
C LYS A 300 -15.55 6.91 12.79
N ILE A 301 -14.75 6.05 12.15
CA ILE A 301 -13.28 6.12 12.29
C ILE A 301 -12.79 7.46 11.74
N PHE A 302 -13.18 7.81 10.52
CA PHE A 302 -12.78 9.04 9.84
C PHE A 302 -13.12 10.32 10.63
N GLU A 303 -14.37 10.47 11.07
CA GLU A 303 -14.85 11.63 11.81
C GLU A 303 -14.15 11.75 13.16
N SER A 304 -14.04 10.64 13.90
CA SER A 304 -13.39 10.65 15.22
C SER A 304 -11.89 10.93 15.13
N GLU A 305 -11.20 10.53 14.06
CA GLU A 305 -9.82 10.92 13.82
C GLU A 305 -9.68 12.39 13.46
N LYS A 306 -10.56 12.90 12.59
CA LYS A 306 -10.59 14.31 12.21
C LYS A 306 -10.76 15.21 13.42
N GLU A 307 -11.60 14.81 14.37
CA GLU A 307 -11.88 15.52 15.62
C GLU A 307 -10.87 15.25 16.75
N GLY A 308 -9.93 14.30 16.57
CA GLY A 308 -9.00 13.89 17.62
C GLY A 308 -9.66 13.11 18.78
N THR A 309 -10.84 12.55 18.56
CA THR A 309 -11.66 11.82 19.55
C THR A 309 -11.61 10.30 19.37
N PHE A 310 -10.81 9.77 18.43
CA PHE A 310 -10.75 8.32 18.12
C PHE A 310 -10.59 7.43 19.36
N GLN A 311 -9.68 7.74 20.29
CA GLN A 311 -9.48 6.91 21.50
C GLN A 311 -10.71 6.88 22.41
N LYS A 312 -11.47 7.98 22.48
CA LYS A 312 -12.72 8.06 23.24
C LYS A 312 -13.82 7.20 22.59
N ASN A 313 -13.87 7.19 21.25
CA ASN A 313 -14.92 6.51 20.48
C ASN A 313 -14.58 5.06 20.13
N LYS A 314 -13.36 4.60 20.45
CA LYS A 314 -12.83 3.29 20.07
C LYS A 314 -13.74 2.12 20.48
N ASN A 315 -14.29 2.15 21.70
CA ASN A 315 -15.16 1.07 22.19
C ASN A 315 -16.45 0.93 21.37
N ASP A 316 -17.04 2.05 20.94
CA ASP A 316 -18.26 2.06 20.13
C ASP A 316 -17.99 1.64 18.68
N ILE A 317 -16.83 2.03 18.16
CA ILE A 317 -16.33 1.57 16.86
C ILE A 317 -16.11 0.05 16.89
N ASP A 318 -15.40 -0.46 17.90
CA ASP A 318 -15.12 -1.89 18.06
C ASP A 318 -16.41 -2.71 18.23
N LYS A 319 -17.43 -2.16 18.90
CA LYS A 319 -18.76 -2.77 18.98
C LYS A 319 -19.40 -2.87 17.59
N SER A 320 -19.36 -1.78 16.82
CA SER A 320 -19.89 -1.76 15.45
C SER A 320 -19.16 -2.75 14.53
N ILE A 321 -17.83 -2.90 14.69
CA ILE A 321 -17.01 -3.89 13.98
C ILE A 321 -17.45 -5.32 14.32
N ARG A 322 -17.65 -5.65 15.60
CA ARG A 322 -18.15 -6.98 16.00
C ARG A 322 -19.53 -7.31 15.41
N GLU A 323 -20.39 -6.30 15.32
CA GLU A 323 -21.70 -6.47 14.67
C GLU A 323 -21.56 -6.74 13.16
N LEU A 324 -20.60 -6.08 12.49
CA LEU A 324 -20.28 -6.34 11.08
C LEU A 324 -19.64 -7.72 10.88
N ASP A 325 -18.72 -8.14 11.76
CA ASP A 325 -18.11 -9.49 11.76
C ASP A 325 -19.22 -10.57 11.76
N ASN A 326 -20.18 -10.45 12.69
CA ASN A 326 -21.30 -11.39 12.78
C ASN A 326 -22.18 -11.38 11.53
N LEU A 327 -22.44 -10.20 10.96
CA LEU A 327 -23.27 -10.08 9.76
C LEU A 327 -22.58 -10.72 8.55
N LEU A 328 -21.27 -10.50 8.38
CA LEU A 328 -20.47 -11.13 7.33
C LEU A 328 -20.46 -12.65 7.49
N ILE A 329 -20.15 -13.17 8.68
CA ILE A 329 -20.11 -14.61 8.97
C ILE A 329 -21.46 -15.25 8.65
N ASN A 330 -22.55 -14.68 9.17
CA ASN A 330 -23.90 -15.24 8.98
C ASN A 330 -24.40 -15.16 7.53
N THR A 331 -23.92 -14.18 6.76
CA THR A 331 -24.35 -13.99 5.37
C THR A 331 -23.57 -14.91 4.45
N PHE A 332 -22.25 -14.91 4.55
CA PHE A 332 -21.39 -15.69 3.65
C PHE A 332 -21.42 -17.19 3.94
N SER A 333 -21.72 -17.63 5.18
CA SER A 333 -21.92 -19.06 5.47
C SER A 333 -23.13 -19.68 4.75
N LYS A 334 -24.05 -18.87 4.23
CA LYS A 334 -25.22 -19.31 3.45
C LYS A 334 -24.93 -19.42 1.94
N ILE A 335 -23.73 -19.05 1.50
CA ILE A 335 -23.33 -19.00 0.10
C ILE A 335 -22.30 -20.09 -0.13
N PRO A 336 -22.41 -20.92 -1.19
CA PRO A 336 -21.37 -21.90 -1.49
C PRO A 336 -19.98 -21.26 -1.55
N LYS A 337 -19.01 -21.87 -0.86
CA LYS A 337 -17.64 -21.34 -0.73
C LYS A 337 -17.00 -21.07 -2.09
N GLU A 338 -17.23 -21.95 -3.06
CA GLU A 338 -16.71 -21.87 -4.42
C GLU A 338 -17.22 -20.62 -5.15
N ASP A 339 -18.48 -20.24 -4.90
CA ASP A 339 -19.07 -19.05 -5.51
C ASP A 339 -18.48 -17.77 -4.91
N VAL A 340 -18.16 -17.79 -3.61
CA VAL A 340 -17.45 -16.68 -2.94
C VAL A 340 -16.03 -16.53 -3.50
N ILE A 341 -15.29 -17.64 -3.62
CA ILE A 341 -13.93 -17.65 -4.20
C ILE A 341 -13.97 -17.11 -5.63
N LYS A 342 -14.86 -17.65 -6.47
CA LYS A 342 -15.01 -17.22 -7.86
C LYS A 342 -15.37 -15.75 -7.97
N ALA A 343 -16.20 -15.23 -7.08
CA ALA A 343 -16.54 -13.80 -7.05
C ALA A 343 -15.33 -12.93 -6.66
N ILE A 344 -14.42 -13.40 -5.81
CA ILE A 344 -13.20 -12.66 -5.44
C ILE A 344 -12.14 -12.71 -6.55
N GLU A 345 -12.03 -13.82 -7.27
CA GLU A 345 -10.97 -14.08 -8.27
C GLU A 345 -11.30 -13.61 -9.70
N SER A 346 -12.59 -13.47 -10.03
CA SER A 346 -13.03 -12.85 -11.29
C SER A 346 -12.87 -11.33 -11.28
#